data_AF-A0A0N4TWH9-F1
#
_entry.id   AF-A0A0N4TWH9-F1
#
_cell.length_a   1.000
_cell.length_b   1.000
_cell.length_c   1.000
_cell.angle_alpha   90.00
_cell.angle_beta   90.00
_cell.angle_gamma   90.00
#
_symmetry.space_group_name_H-M   'P 1'
#
loop_
_entity.id
_entity.type
_entity.pdbx_description
1 polymer ?
#
loop_
_entity_poly.entity_id
_entity_poly.type
_entity_poly.pdbx_seq_one_letter_code
_entity_poly.pdbx_strand_id
1 'polypeptide(L)'
;MIPGAVGLISCLPYYKSNNPIEWWNSCKKPQWAPKSLHAYACIDLLTIAPVGFASYFIYKYANGLSNALTVLSIGLYGTNLMLCFTSLSSMKKKDINAVYYFSIGVHITATGSALIAYKIHRCAGLLMVPYVLWTGFHTFILHTMKSLNSEI
;
A
#
# COMPACT_ATOMS: atom_id res chain seq x y z
N MET A 1 -2.39 -1.59 -1.12
CA MET A 1 -1.47 -1.72 -2.26
C MET A 1 -0.30 -0.74 -2.33
N ILE A 2 -0.17 0.44 -1.72
CA ILE A 2 0.81 1.50 -2.13
C ILE A 2 0.57 2.00 -3.58
N PRO A 3 0.74 3.31 -3.86
CA PRO A 3 0.43 3.88 -5.17
C PRO A 3 1.06 3.16 -6.38
N GLY A 4 2.23 2.52 -6.24
CA GLY A 4 2.95 1.89 -7.36
C GLY A 4 2.17 0.74 -8.00
N ALA A 5 1.77 -0.29 -7.22
CA ALA A 5 0.96 -1.39 -7.74
C ALA A 5 -0.43 -0.94 -8.19
N VAL A 6 -1.06 0.05 -7.53
CA VAL A 6 -2.35 0.59 -7.97
C VAL A 6 -2.21 1.32 -9.31
N GLY A 7 -1.10 2.05 -9.50
CA GLY A 7 -0.78 2.68 -10.77
C GLY A 7 -0.61 1.67 -11.90
N LEU A 8 0.03 0.52 -11.64
CA LEU A 8 0.22 -0.56 -12.61
C LEU A 8 -1.07 -1.35 -12.88
N ILE A 9 -1.81 -1.76 -11.84
CA ILE A 9 -2.95 -2.68 -11.93
C ILE A 9 -4.24 -1.93 -12.31
N SER A 10 -4.40 -0.66 -11.89
CA SER A 10 -5.71 0.00 -11.88
C SER A 10 -5.79 1.29 -12.70
N CYS A 11 -4.69 1.76 -13.30
CA CYS A 11 -4.71 3.07 -13.97
C CYS A 11 -3.70 3.22 -15.13
N LEU A 12 -4.00 2.54 -16.26
CA LEU A 12 -3.41 2.87 -17.58
C LEU A 12 -3.34 4.39 -17.88
N PRO A 13 -4.37 5.23 -17.58
CA PRO A 13 -4.27 6.67 -17.81
C PRO A 13 -3.31 7.40 -16.85
N TYR A 14 -2.96 6.81 -15.70
CA TYR A 14 -2.01 7.41 -14.75
C TYR A 14 -0.57 7.30 -15.25
N TYR A 15 -0.20 6.15 -15.83
CA TYR A 15 1.07 5.97 -16.53
C TYR A 15 1.11 6.70 -17.89
N LYS A 16 -0.04 6.99 -18.50
CA LYS A 16 -0.09 7.75 -19.76
C LYS A 16 0.40 9.20 -19.60
N SER A 17 0.40 9.74 -18.39
CA SER A 17 1.12 10.97 -18.04
C SER A 17 2.45 10.62 -17.36
N ASN A 18 3.59 10.94 -17.96
CA ASN A 18 4.90 10.71 -17.32
C ASN A 18 5.13 11.56 -16.06
N ASN A 19 4.32 12.61 -15.85
CA ASN A 19 4.51 13.63 -14.83
C ASN A 19 4.63 13.09 -13.37
N PRO A 20 3.78 12.15 -12.88
CA PRO A 20 3.94 11.62 -11.52
C PRO A 20 5.16 10.71 -11.37
N ILE A 21 5.56 10.01 -12.43
CA ILE A 21 6.73 9.11 -12.44
C ILE A 21 8.01 9.95 -12.40
N GLU A 22 8.09 10.96 -13.27
CA GLU A 22 9.20 11.91 -13.32
C GLU A 22 9.33 12.67 -12.00
N TRP A 23 8.21 13.17 -11.45
CA TRP A 23 8.19 13.84 -10.16
C TRP A 23 8.65 12.91 -9.03
N TRP A 24 8.12 11.68 -8.97
CA TRP A 24 8.55 10.73 -7.94
C TRP A 24 10.05 10.48 -8.06
N ASN A 25 10.56 10.23 -9.27
CA ASN A 25 11.98 9.95 -9.51
C ASN A 25 12.87 11.15 -9.18
N SER A 26 12.40 12.39 -9.38
CA SER A 26 13.17 13.62 -9.07
C SER A 26 13.23 13.99 -7.58
N CYS A 27 12.29 13.50 -6.76
CA CYS A 27 12.32 13.73 -5.31
C CYS A 27 13.61 13.19 -4.67
N LYS A 28 14.17 13.94 -3.72
CA LYS A 28 15.32 13.48 -2.91
C LYS A 28 14.91 12.27 -2.08
N LYS A 29 15.71 11.19 -2.13
CA LYS A 29 15.48 9.92 -1.41
C LYS A 29 16.74 9.52 -0.67
N PRO A 30 16.62 8.80 0.47
CA PRO A 30 17.79 8.27 1.15
C PRO A 30 18.52 7.23 0.28
N GLN A 31 19.83 7.07 0.50
CA GLN A 31 20.68 6.22 -0.35
C GLN A 31 20.27 4.74 -0.35
N TRP A 32 19.66 4.26 0.73
CA TRP A 32 19.22 2.88 0.91
C TRP A 32 17.83 2.60 0.32
N ALA A 33 17.08 3.62 -0.11
CA ALA A 33 15.74 3.42 -0.68
C ALA A 33 15.79 3.24 -2.20
N PRO A 34 14.83 2.49 -2.80
CA PRO A 34 14.70 2.42 -4.25
C PRO A 34 14.54 3.81 -4.86
N LYS A 35 15.22 4.05 -5.99
CA LYS A 35 15.22 5.38 -6.64
C LYS A 35 14.08 5.57 -7.62
N SER A 36 13.70 4.51 -8.34
CA SER A 36 12.68 4.55 -9.38
C SER A 36 11.30 4.16 -8.87
N LEU A 37 10.24 4.81 -9.35
CA LEU A 37 8.86 4.43 -9.04
C LEU A 37 8.54 2.99 -9.48
N HIS A 38 9.13 2.53 -10.58
CA HIS A 38 8.97 1.16 -11.06
C HIS A 38 9.45 0.12 -10.04
N ALA A 39 10.57 0.37 -9.34
CA ALA A 39 11.05 -0.54 -8.31
C ALA A 39 10.05 -0.66 -7.16
N TYR A 40 9.46 0.45 -6.70
CA TYR A 40 8.37 0.41 -5.71
C TYR A 40 7.19 -0.40 -6.23
N ALA A 41 6.77 -0.15 -7.46
CA ALA A 41 5.63 -0.83 -8.05
C ALA A 41 5.83 -2.35 -8.20
N CYS A 42 7.06 -2.80 -8.50
CA CYS A 42 7.40 -4.22 -8.51
C CYS A 42 7.34 -4.85 -7.11
N ILE A 43 7.87 -4.18 -6.08
CA ILE A 43 7.82 -4.68 -4.70
C ILE A 43 6.37 -4.67 -4.18
N ASP A 44 5.60 -3.65 -4.51
CA ASP A 44 4.17 -3.59 -4.21
C ASP A 44 3.43 -4.81 -4.81
N LEU A 45 3.73 -5.14 -6.08
CA LEU A 45 3.12 -6.30 -6.75
C LEU A 45 3.50 -7.62 -6.08
N LEU A 46 4.78 -7.80 -5.73
CA LEU A 46 5.26 -9.00 -5.05
C LEU A 46 4.64 -9.17 -3.66
N THR A 47 4.49 -8.07 -2.93
CA THR A 47 3.97 -8.10 -1.55
C THR A 47 2.46 -8.20 -1.48
N ILE A 48 1.73 -7.69 -2.49
CA ILE A 48 0.27 -7.80 -2.54
C ILE A 48 -0.22 -9.16 -3.06
N ALA A 49 0.56 -9.85 -3.90
CA ALA A 49 0.20 -11.16 -4.44
C ALA A 49 -0.29 -12.17 -3.39
N PRO A 50 0.42 -12.41 -2.25
CA PRO A 50 -0.05 -13.34 -1.23
C PRO A 50 -1.31 -12.84 -0.48
N VAL A 51 -1.59 -11.53 -0.48
CA VAL A 51 -2.79 -10.95 0.15
C VAL A 51 -4.06 -11.37 -0.59
N GLY A 52 -4.00 -11.50 -1.92
CA GLY A 52 -5.11 -12.06 -2.70
C GLY A 52 -5.44 -13.48 -2.27
N PHE A 53 -4.42 -14.31 -2.04
CA PHE A 53 -4.63 -15.68 -1.54
C PHE A 53 -5.15 -15.69 -0.08
N ALA A 54 -4.65 -14.78 0.76
CA ALA A 54 -5.17 -14.59 2.11
C ALA A 54 -6.66 -14.23 2.12
N SER A 55 -7.12 -13.36 1.21
CA SER A 55 -8.55 -13.00 1.10
C SER A 55 -9.45 -14.19 0.77
N TYR A 56 -8.98 -15.12 -0.06
CA TYR A 56 -9.70 -16.37 -0.33
C TYR A 56 -9.83 -17.23 0.92
N PHE A 57 -8.75 -17.39 1.69
CA PHE A 57 -8.79 -18.14 2.95
C PHE A 57 -9.71 -17.49 3.99
N ILE A 58 -9.63 -16.16 4.14
CA ILE A 58 -10.52 -15.41 5.03
C ILE A 58 -11.98 -15.66 4.64
N TYR A 59 -12.33 -15.52 3.36
CA TYR A 59 -13.70 -15.74 2.90
C TYR A 59 -14.16 -17.20 3.12
N LYS A 60 -13.33 -18.17 2.75
CA LYS A 60 -13.67 -19.60 2.80
C LYS A 60 -13.80 -20.13 4.23
N TYR A 61 -12.87 -19.79 5.11
CA TYR A 61 -12.78 -20.38 6.44
C TYR A 61 -13.57 -19.62 7.51
N ALA A 62 -14.11 -18.45 7.18
CA ALA A 62 -14.84 -17.61 8.14
C ALA A 62 -16.34 -17.52 7.85
N ASN A 63 -16.94 -18.51 7.18
CA ASN A 63 -18.35 -18.47 6.73
C ASN A 63 -18.69 -17.24 5.85
N GLY A 64 -17.73 -16.78 5.04
CA GLY A 64 -17.93 -15.65 4.15
C GLY A 64 -18.33 -14.35 4.86
N LEU A 65 -19.17 -13.55 4.20
CA LEU A 65 -19.59 -12.22 4.68
C LEU A 65 -20.62 -12.26 5.81
N SER A 66 -21.08 -13.44 6.23
CA SER A 66 -21.97 -13.56 7.41
C SER A 66 -21.23 -13.29 8.74
N ASN A 67 -19.90 -13.40 8.73
CA ASN A 67 -19.06 -13.18 9.89
C ASN A 67 -18.53 -11.74 9.93
N ALA A 68 -18.79 -11.05 11.04
CA ALA A 68 -18.37 -9.68 11.27
C ALA A 68 -16.84 -9.47 11.16
N LEU A 69 -16.03 -10.47 11.56
CA LEU A 69 -14.57 -10.39 11.44
C LEU A 69 -14.13 -10.46 9.97
N THR A 70 -14.79 -11.28 9.15
CA THR A 70 -14.54 -11.34 7.70
C THR A 70 -14.84 -10.00 7.06
N VAL A 71 -16.03 -9.45 7.34
CA VAL A 71 -16.46 -8.15 6.84
C VAL A 71 -15.50 -7.06 7.27
N LEU A 72 -15.05 -7.07 8.53
CA LEU A 72 -14.09 -6.09 9.03
C LEU A 72 -12.71 -6.24 8.38
N SER A 73 -12.19 -7.46 8.23
CA SER A 73 -10.89 -7.72 7.61
C SER A 73 -10.88 -7.29 6.14
N ILE A 74 -11.89 -7.70 5.38
CA ILE A 74 -12.05 -7.34 3.96
C ILE A 74 -12.36 -5.85 3.82
N GLY A 75 -13.17 -5.29 4.72
CA GLY A 75 -13.47 -3.86 4.77
C GLY A 75 -12.22 -3.00 4.96
N LEU A 76 -11.37 -3.35 5.94
CA LEU A 76 -10.08 -2.69 6.14
C LEU A 76 -9.16 -2.82 4.92
N TYR A 77 -9.17 -3.98 4.24
CA TYR A 77 -8.44 -4.16 2.99
C TYR A 77 -9.01 -3.29 1.85
N GLY A 78 -10.33 -3.14 1.75
CA GLY A 78 -10.98 -2.23 0.82
C GLY A 78 -10.63 -0.76 1.10
N THR A 79 -10.67 -0.34 2.37
CA THR A 79 -10.21 1.00 2.80
C THR A 79 -8.73 1.20 2.46
N ASN A 80 -7.89 0.19 2.67
CA ASN A 80 -6.48 0.23 2.30
C ASN A 80 -6.30 0.54 0.80
N LEU A 81 -7.04 -0.14 -0.08
CA LEU A 81 -7.01 0.13 -1.51
C LEU A 81 -7.45 1.56 -1.83
N MET A 82 -8.55 2.03 -1.23
CA MET A 82 -9.04 3.40 -1.42
C MET A 82 -7.98 4.44 -1.05
N LEU A 83 -7.30 4.28 0.08
CA LEU A 83 -6.21 5.17 0.51
C LEU A 83 -5.05 5.17 -0.50
N CYS A 84 -4.73 4.02 -1.10
CA CYS A 84 -3.70 3.93 -2.14
C CYS A 84 -4.11 4.70 -3.41
N PHE A 85 -5.37 4.60 -3.84
CA PHE A 85 -5.91 5.39 -4.95
C PHE A 85 -5.91 6.88 -4.66
N THR A 86 -6.29 7.29 -3.44
CA THR A 86 -6.26 8.71 -3.06
C THR A 86 -4.83 9.25 -3.06
N SER A 87 -3.87 8.46 -2.58
CA SER A 87 -2.45 8.84 -2.60
C SER A 87 -1.89 9.03 -4.02
N LEU A 88 -2.41 8.31 -5.03
CA LEU A 88 -2.07 8.57 -6.44
C LEU A 88 -2.51 9.98 -6.87
N SER A 89 -3.68 10.44 -6.42
CA SER A 89 -4.11 11.82 -6.69
C SER A 89 -3.16 12.84 -6.06
N SER A 90 -2.66 12.58 -4.85
CA SER A 90 -1.66 13.43 -4.19
C SER A 90 -0.31 13.47 -4.91
N MET A 91 0.13 12.34 -5.47
CA MET A 91 1.33 12.30 -6.32
C MET A 91 1.17 13.16 -7.59
N LYS A 92 -0.03 13.22 -8.19
CA LYS A 92 -0.32 14.14 -9.31
C LYS A 92 -0.21 15.60 -8.89
N LYS A 93 -0.63 15.92 -7.67
CA LYS A 93 -0.50 17.24 -7.06
C LYS A 93 0.92 17.54 -6.55
N LYS A 94 1.86 16.59 -6.68
CA LYS A 94 3.25 16.71 -6.23
C LYS A 94 3.38 16.98 -4.72
N ASP A 95 2.42 16.49 -3.93
CA ASP A 95 2.34 16.73 -2.49
C ASP A 95 2.87 15.51 -1.70
N ILE A 96 4.13 15.60 -1.28
CA ILE A 96 4.78 14.54 -0.51
C ILE A 96 4.19 14.36 0.90
N ASN A 97 3.68 15.43 1.50
CA ASN A 97 3.08 15.38 2.84
C ASN A 97 1.78 14.57 2.81
N ALA A 98 0.94 14.84 1.82
CA ALA A 98 -0.29 14.08 1.63
C ALA A 98 0.01 12.60 1.35
N VAL A 99 0.98 12.29 0.48
CA VAL A 99 1.41 10.90 0.21
C VAL A 99 1.89 10.19 1.49
N TYR A 100 2.63 10.89 2.35
CA TYR A 100 3.05 10.37 3.65
C TYR A 100 1.87 10.04 4.58
N TYR A 101 0.92 10.96 4.77
CA TYR A 101 -0.23 10.72 5.64
C TYR A 101 -1.13 9.59 5.12
N PHE A 102 -1.32 9.49 3.80
CA PHE A 102 -2.02 8.33 3.22
C PHE A 102 -1.25 7.02 3.46
N SER A 103 0.09 7.02 3.38
CA SER A 103 0.91 5.83 3.67
C SER A 103 0.74 5.34 5.11
N ILE A 104 0.62 6.26 6.09
CA ILE A 104 0.29 5.88 7.48
C ILE A 104 -1.06 5.16 7.53
N GLY A 105 -2.09 5.70 6.89
CA GLY A 105 -3.40 5.06 6.82
C GLY A 105 -3.37 3.69 6.14
N VAL A 106 -2.60 3.55 5.06
CA VAL A 106 -2.36 2.28 4.38
C VAL A 106 -1.71 1.29 5.35
N HIS A 107 -0.67 1.68 6.09
CA HIS A 107 -0.02 0.78 7.03
C HIS A 107 -0.95 0.33 8.18
N ILE A 108 -1.71 1.25 8.76
CA ILE A 108 -2.66 0.96 9.85
C ILE A 108 -3.74 -0.01 9.36
N THR A 109 -4.35 0.26 8.21
CA THR A 109 -5.41 -0.60 7.64
C THR A 109 -4.88 -1.97 7.22
N ALA A 110 -3.67 -2.04 6.66
CA ALA A 110 -3.01 -3.31 6.33
C ALA A 110 -2.75 -4.15 7.58
N THR A 111 -2.20 -3.54 8.62
CA THR A 111 -1.90 -4.20 9.90
C THR A 111 -3.17 -4.67 10.59
N GLY A 112 -4.20 -3.82 10.66
CA GLY A 112 -5.50 -4.16 11.24
C GLY A 112 -6.15 -5.35 10.51
N SER A 113 -6.14 -5.33 9.18
CA SER A 113 -6.65 -6.43 8.37
C SER A 113 -5.86 -7.72 8.62
N ALA A 114 -4.52 -7.66 8.65
CA ALA A 114 -3.68 -8.83 8.91
C ALA A 114 -3.89 -9.44 10.32
N LEU A 115 -4.06 -8.61 11.35
CA LEU A 115 -4.33 -9.07 12.71
C LEU A 115 -5.68 -9.79 12.82
N ILE A 116 -6.71 -9.27 12.15
CA ILE A 116 -8.03 -9.91 12.12
C ILE A 116 -7.97 -11.19 11.29
N ALA A 117 -7.32 -11.15 10.13
CA ALA A 117 -7.08 -12.33 9.30
C ALA A 117 -6.35 -13.43 10.07
N TYR A 118 -5.39 -13.09 10.92
CA TYR A 118 -4.69 -14.05 11.77
C TYR A 118 -5.62 -14.70 12.80
N LYS A 119 -6.56 -13.93 13.38
CA LYS A 119 -7.59 -14.46 14.30
C LYS A 119 -8.55 -15.41 13.60
N ILE A 120 -8.88 -15.15 12.34
CA ILE A 120 -9.73 -16.01 11.51
C ILE A 120 -8.98 -17.28 11.11
N HIS A 121 -7.80 -17.12 10.52
CA HIS A 121 -6.98 -18.19 9.98
C HIS A 121 -5.50 -17.80 10.02
N ARG A 122 -4.71 -18.47 10.85
CA ARG A 122 -3.29 -18.12 11.08
C ARG A 122 -2.48 -17.99 9.80
N CYS A 123 -2.65 -18.92 8.84
CA CYS A 123 -1.94 -18.86 7.57
C CYS A 123 -2.35 -17.63 6.74
N ALA A 124 -3.62 -17.20 6.79
CA ALA A 124 -4.05 -15.99 6.08
C ALA A 124 -3.38 -14.73 6.65
N GLY A 125 -3.33 -14.62 7.98
CA GLY A 125 -2.60 -13.53 8.63
C GLY A 125 -1.10 -13.54 8.29
N LEU A 126 -0.46 -14.72 8.28
CA LEU A 126 0.96 -14.85 7.93
C LEU A 126 1.27 -14.48 6.48
N LEU A 127 0.38 -14.82 5.53
CA LEU A 127 0.51 -14.41 4.13
C LEU A 127 0.47 -12.89 3.93
N MET A 128 -0.14 -12.15 4.86
CA MET A 128 -0.21 -10.70 4.81
C MET A 128 1.02 -10.01 5.43
N VAL A 129 1.89 -10.74 6.13
CA VAL A 129 3.07 -10.18 6.82
C VAL A 129 4.03 -9.45 5.87
N PRO A 130 4.40 -10.00 4.69
CA PRO A 130 5.27 -9.27 3.75
C PRO A 130 4.69 -7.91 3.34
N TYR A 131 3.37 -7.84 3.15
CA TYR A 131 2.66 -6.60 2.82
C TYR A 131 2.67 -5.60 3.98
N VAL A 132 2.45 -6.06 5.20
CA VAL A 132 2.52 -5.20 6.41
C VAL A 132 3.93 -4.63 6.61
N LEU A 133 4.96 -5.47 6.50
CA LEU A 133 6.36 -5.04 6.63
C LEU A 133 6.72 -4.00 5.56
N TRP A 134 6.32 -4.25 4.32
CA TRP A 134 6.59 -3.34 3.21
C TRP A 134 5.87 -1.99 3.36
N THR A 135 4.60 -1.98 3.76
CA THR A 135 3.87 -0.71 4.01
C THR A 135 4.45 0.09 5.16
N GLY A 136 4.97 -0.57 6.20
CA GLY A 136 5.68 0.09 7.29
C GLY A 136 7.00 0.70 6.82
N PHE A 137 7.80 -0.07 6.10
CA PHE A 137 9.07 0.39 5.52
C PHE A 137 8.87 1.55 4.53
N HIS A 138 7.87 1.47 3.67
CA HIS A 138 7.52 2.56 2.75
C HIS A 138 7.11 3.84 3.49
N THR A 139 6.36 3.72 4.59
CA THR A 139 6.00 4.87 5.42
C THR A 139 7.25 5.52 6.03
N PHE A 140 8.24 4.72 6.43
CA PHE A 140 9.52 5.21 6.92
C PHE A 140 10.36 5.90 5.83
N ILE A 141 10.36 5.37 4.60
CA ILE A 141 10.95 6.03 3.43
C ILE A 141 10.30 7.40 3.23
N LEU A 142 8.97 7.47 3.20
CA LEU A 142 8.23 8.72 2.99
C LEU A 142 8.46 9.74 4.10
N HIS A 143 8.60 9.30 5.35
CA HIS A 143 8.99 10.15 6.46
C HIS A 143 10.35 10.81 6.19
N THR A 144 11.33 10.00 5.77
CA THR A 144 12.68 10.49 5.43
C THR A 144 12.65 11.42 4.22
N MET A 145 11.91 11.06 3.17
CA MET A 145 11.77 11.91 1.98
C MET A 145 11.09 13.24 2.33
N LYS A 146 10.08 13.25 3.20
CA LYS A 146 9.44 14.49 3.66
C LYS A 146 10.48 15.43 4.27
N SER A 147 11.33 14.95 5.18
CA SER A 147 12.40 15.76 5.77
C SER A 147 13.43 16.24 4.75
N LEU A 148 13.80 15.40 3.77
CA LEU A 148 14.77 15.77 2.73
C LEU A 148 14.24 16.79 1.72
N ASN A 149 12.92 16.87 1.54
CA ASN A 149 12.26 17.76 0.58
C ASN A 149 11.48 18.91 1.26
N SER A 150 11.55 19.05 2.59
CA SER A 150 10.97 20.18 3.33
C SER A 150 11.89 21.41 3.41
N GLU A 151 13.13 21.32 2.92
CA GLU A 151 14.12 22.41 2.90
C GLU A 151 14.15 23.17 1.55
N ILE A 152 13.01 23.36 0.88
CA ILE A 152 12.87 24.23 -0.29
C ILE A 152 11.65 25.13 -0.09
#